data_AF-A0A452GA31-F1
#
_entry.id   AF-A0A452GA31-F1
#
_cell.length_a   1.000
_cell.length_b   1.000
_cell.length_c   1.000
_cell.angle_alpha   90.00
_cell.angle_beta   90.00
_cell.angle_gamma   90.00
#
_symmetry.space_group_name_H-M   'P 1'
#
loop_
_entity.id
_entity.type
_entity.pdbx_description
1 polymer ?
#
loop_
_entity_poly.entity_id
_entity_poly.type
_entity_poly.pdbx_seq_one_letter_code
_entity_poly.pdbx_strand_id
1 'polypeptide(L)'
;MLATKVGCNVSDTVELVECLQKKPYKELVDQDIQPARYHIAFGPVIDGDVIPDDPQILMEQGEFLNYDIMLGVNQGEGLKFVENIVDSDDGISASDFDFAVSNFVDNLYGYPEGKDVLRETIKFMYTDWADRHNPETRRKTLLALFTDHQWVAPAVATADLHSNFGSPTYFYAFYHHCQTDQVPAWADAAHGDEVPYVLGIPMIGPTELFPCNFSKNDVMLSAVVMTYWTNFAKTGDPNQPVPQDTKFIHTKPNRFEEVAWTRYSQKDQLYLHIGLKPRVKEHYRANKVNLWLELVPHLHNLNDISQYTSTTTKVPSTDITFRPTRKNSVPVTSAFPTAKQDDPKQQPSPFSVDQRDYSTELSVTIAVGASLLFLNILAFAALYYKKDKRRHDVHRRCSPQRTTTNDLTHAQEEEIMSLQMKHTDLDHECESIHPHEVVLRTACPPDYTLAMRRSPDDVPLMTPNTITMIPNTIPGIQPLHTFNTFTGGQNNTLPHPHPHPHSHSTTRV
;
A
#
# COMPACT_ATOMS: atom_id res chain seq x y z
N MET A 1 -16.97 1.72 -33.03
CA MET A 1 -18.13 1.53 -32.13
C MET A 1 -19.10 2.70 -32.15
N LEU A 2 -18.73 3.91 -31.72
CA LEU A 2 -19.65 5.08 -31.75
C LEU A 2 -20.21 5.38 -33.14
N ALA A 3 -19.35 5.57 -34.15
CA ALA A 3 -19.76 5.78 -35.54
C ALA A 3 -20.69 4.67 -36.06
N THR A 4 -20.54 3.44 -35.57
CA THR A 4 -21.41 2.29 -35.87
C THR A 4 -22.82 2.48 -35.32
N LYS A 5 -22.96 2.91 -34.06
CA LYS A 5 -24.29 3.12 -33.44
C LYS A 5 -25.07 4.28 -34.07
N VAL A 6 -24.40 5.33 -34.56
CA VAL A 6 -25.04 6.49 -35.22
C VAL A 6 -25.08 6.41 -36.76
N GLY A 7 -24.65 5.30 -37.36
CA GLY A 7 -24.74 5.10 -38.82
C GLY A 7 -23.70 5.87 -39.66
N CYS A 8 -22.60 6.31 -39.06
CA CYS A 8 -21.46 6.99 -39.71
C CYS A 8 -20.24 6.08 -39.97
N ASN A 9 -20.43 4.75 -39.94
CA ASN A 9 -19.34 3.77 -40.05
C ASN A 9 -18.91 3.52 -41.51
N VAL A 10 -18.35 4.55 -42.13
CA VAL A 10 -17.66 4.48 -43.44
C VAL A 10 -16.18 4.09 -43.26
N SER A 11 -15.50 3.76 -44.37
CA SER A 11 -14.11 3.28 -44.34
C SER A 11 -13.07 4.39 -44.28
N ASP A 12 -13.38 5.58 -44.81
CA ASP A 12 -12.50 6.75 -44.72
C ASP A 12 -12.73 7.51 -43.40
N THR A 13 -11.65 7.90 -42.73
CA THR A 13 -11.73 8.54 -41.41
C THR A 13 -12.17 10.01 -41.47
N VAL A 14 -11.92 10.71 -42.59
CA VAL A 14 -12.37 12.09 -42.79
C VAL A 14 -13.87 12.10 -43.09
N GLU A 15 -14.36 11.24 -43.98
CA GLU A 15 -15.79 11.06 -44.23
C GLU A 15 -16.56 10.64 -42.97
N LEU A 16 -15.95 9.78 -42.14
CA LEU A 16 -16.52 9.36 -40.84
C LEU A 16 -16.67 10.54 -39.88
N VAL A 17 -15.62 11.36 -39.73
CA VAL A 17 -15.65 12.56 -38.86
C VAL A 17 -16.63 13.60 -39.42
N GLU A 18 -16.64 13.84 -40.73
CA GLU A 18 -17.63 14.70 -41.39
C GLU A 18 -19.07 14.23 -41.15
N CYS A 19 -19.31 12.92 -41.14
CA CYS A 19 -20.63 12.37 -40.83
C CYS A 19 -21.01 12.61 -39.37
N LEU A 20 -20.07 12.40 -38.42
CA LEU A 20 -20.29 12.69 -37.00
C LEU A 20 -20.55 14.17 -36.73
N GLN A 21 -19.86 15.08 -37.42
CA GLN A 21 -20.09 16.53 -37.33
C GLN A 21 -21.49 16.95 -37.80
N LYS A 22 -22.15 16.14 -38.63
CA LYS A 22 -23.52 16.37 -39.12
C LYS A 22 -24.59 15.78 -38.19
N LYS A 23 -24.21 15.14 -37.08
CA LYS A 23 -25.14 14.61 -36.06
C LYS A 23 -25.47 15.64 -34.98
N PRO A 24 -26.71 15.65 -34.44
CA PRO A 24 -27.01 16.36 -33.20
C PRO A 24 -26.13 15.82 -32.05
N TYR A 25 -25.49 16.70 -31.28
CA TYR A 25 -24.61 16.28 -30.17
C TYR A 25 -25.30 15.33 -29.18
N LYS A 26 -26.61 15.49 -28.96
CA LYS A 26 -27.43 14.61 -28.10
C LYS A 26 -27.46 13.16 -28.63
N GLU A 27 -27.51 12.97 -29.95
CA GLU A 27 -27.45 11.65 -30.58
C GLU A 27 -26.09 10.96 -30.37
N LEU A 28 -25.01 11.74 -30.22
CA LEU A 28 -23.66 11.23 -29.94
C LEU A 28 -23.48 10.89 -28.44
N VAL A 29 -23.94 11.78 -27.55
CA VAL A 29 -23.79 11.66 -26.09
C VAL A 29 -24.66 10.55 -25.50
N ASP A 30 -25.85 10.31 -26.06
CA ASP A 30 -26.78 9.29 -25.56
C ASP A 30 -26.37 7.85 -25.93
N GLN A 31 -25.22 7.66 -26.60
CA GLN A 31 -24.73 6.33 -26.97
C GLN A 31 -24.01 5.64 -25.82
N ASP A 32 -24.57 4.52 -25.40
CA ASP A 32 -23.89 3.55 -24.55
C ASP A 32 -22.60 3.03 -25.23
N ILE A 33 -21.42 3.41 -24.73
CA ILE A 33 -20.12 3.00 -25.26
C ILE A 33 -19.27 2.51 -24.08
N GLN A 34 -19.37 1.21 -23.77
CA GLN A 34 -18.61 0.60 -22.68
C GLN A 34 -17.16 0.28 -23.11
N PRO A 35 -16.14 0.75 -22.36
CA PRO A 35 -14.75 0.34 -22.54
C PRO A 35 -14.47 -1.00 -21.84
N ALA A 36 -13.21 -1.46 -21.87
CA ALA A 36 -12.73 -2.47 -20.92
C ALA A 36 -12.86 -1.95 -19.48
N ARG A 37 -13.01 -2.85 -18.49
CA ARG A 37 -13.14 -2.45 -17.08
C ARG A 37 -11.89 -1.69 -16.63
N TYR A 38 -12.07 -0.64 -15.83
CA TYR A 38 -11.02 0.28 -15.35
C TYR A 38 -10.32 1.13 -16.43
N HIS A 39 -10.74 1.02 -17.70
CA HIS A 39 -10.27 1.84 -18.81
C HIS A 39 -11.35 2.85 -19.23
N ILE A 40 -10.98 3.84 -20.07
CA ILE A 40 -11.90 4.86 -20.61
C ILE A 40 -12.13 4.67 -22.11
N ALA A 41 -13.33 5.01 -22.59
CA ALA A 41 -13.68 4.93 -24.02
C ALA A 41 -13.33 6.21 -24.80
N PHE A 42 -13.38 7.36 -24.12
CA PHE A 42 -13.05 8.68 -24.64
C PHE A 42 -12.36 9.50 -23.54
N GLY A 43 -11.32 10.24 -23.88
CA GLY A 43 -10.50 11.02 -22.96
C GLY A 43 -9.19 11.44 -23.63
N PRO A 44 -8.15 11.77 -22.85
CA PRO A 44 -6.80 12.01 -23.37
C PRO A 44 -6.27 10.81 -24.16
N VAL A 45 -5.48 11.08 -25.19
CA VAL A 45 -4.78 10.09 -26.02
C VAL A 45 -3.38 10.61 -26.32
N ILE A 46 -2.43 9.70 -26.56
CA ILE A 46 -1.11 10.05 -27.11
C ILE A 46 -1.33 10.42 -28.58
N ASP A 47 -1.27 11.72 -28.88
CA ASP A 47 -1.51 12.27 -30.22
C ASP A 47 -0.22 12.69 -30.95
N GLY A 48 0.90 12.81 -30.20
CA GLY A 48 2.17 13.29 -30.72
C GLY A 48 2.31 14.82 -30.79
N ASP A 49 1.37 15.58 -30.21
CA ASP A 49 1.35 17.05 -30.23
C ASP A 49 1.01 17.63 -28.83
N VAL A 50 -0.21 17.37 -28.32
CA VAL A 50 -0.63 17.77 -26.97
C VAL A 50 -0.10 16.80 -25.90
N ILE A 51 -0.03 15.51 -26.22
CA ILE A 51 0.60 14.45 -25.43
C ILE A 51 1.62 13.75 -26.35
N PRO A 52 2.91 14.13 -26.29
CA PRO A 52 3.91 13.68 -27.26
C PRO A 52 4.25 12.18 -27.22
N ASP A 53 4.20 11.57 -26.02
CA ASP A 53 4.52 10.16 -25.77
C ASP A 53 3.76 9.68 -24.51
N ASP A 54 3.98 8.43 -24.08
CA ASP A 54 3.40 7.90 -22.84
C ASP A 54 3.76 8.76 -21.61
N PRO A 55 2.78 9.17 -20.77
CA PRO A 55 3.03 9.96 -19.57
C PRO A 55 4.08 9.35 -18.61
N GLN A 56 4.22 8.03 -18.54
CA GLN A 56 5.28 7.38 -17.76
C GLN A 56 6.66 7.72 -18.33
N ILE A 57 6.82 7.63 -19.65
CA ILE A 57 8.07 7.94 -20.37
C ILE A 57 8.42 9.42 -20.21
N LEU A 58 7.44 10.32 -20.36
CA LEU A 58 7.63 11.77 -20.19
C LEU A 58 8.06 12.12 -18.75
N MET A 59 7.43 11.50 -17.74
CA MET A 59 7.78 11.71 -16.33
C MET A 59 9.14 11.12 -15.95
N GLU A 60 9.55 9.99 -16.53
CA GLU A 60 10.88 9.40 -16.36
C GLU A 60 12.00 10.23 -17.01
N GLN A 61 11.71 10.88 -18.14
CA GLN A 61 12.67 11.76 -18.84
C GLN A 61 12.76 13.16 -18.22
N GLY A 62 11.75 13.58 -17.45
CA GLY A 62 11.67 14.93 -16.89
C GLY A 62 11.06 15.95 -17.86
N GLU A 63 10.30 15.48 -18.87
CA GLU A 63 9.64 16.31 -19.89
C GLU A 63 8.35 16.96 -19.35
N PHE A 64 8.51 17.69 -18.25
CA PHE A 64 7.51 18.56 -17.65
C PHE A 64 8.16 19.88 -17.21
N LEU A 65 7.41 20.98 -17.25
CA LEU A 65 7.92 22.24 -16.72
C LEU A 65 8.04 22.17 -15.19
N ASN A 66 9.09 22.77 -14.64
CA ASN A 66 9.37 22.79 -13.21
C ASN A 66 8.38 23.71 -12.48
N TYR A 67 7.25 23.11 -12.10
CA TYR A 67 6.21 23.72 -11.27
C TYR A 67 6.44 23.38 -9.80
N ASP A 68 5.87 24.18 -8.90
CA ASP A 68 5.53 23.69 -7.56
C ASP A 68 4.32 22.76 -7.69
N ILE A 69 4.33 21.57 -7.08
CA ILE A 69 3.19 20.64 -7.08
C ILE A 69 2.80 20.22 -5.64
N MET A 70 1.51 20.35 -5.35
CA MET A 70 0.84 19.71 -4.23
C MET A 70 -0.04 18.59 -4.77
N LEU A 71 0.12 17.37 -4.25
CA LEU A 71 -0.72 16.22 -4.58
C LEU A 71 -1.02 15.35 -3.35
N GLY A 72 -1.93 14.41 -3.49
CA GLY A 72 -2.29 13.49 -2.41
C GLY A 72 -3.45 12.58 -2.79
N VAL A 73 -3.89 11.80 -1.81
CA VAL A 73 -4.93 10.76 -1.96
C VAL A 73 -5.78 10.65 -0.69
N ASN A 74 -6.99 10.15 -0.81
CA ASN A 74 -7.88 9.88 0.30
C ASN A 74 -7.63 8.47 0.87
N GLN A 75 -8.01 8.24 2.13
CA GLN A 75 -7.74 6.99 2.86
C GLN A 75 -8.38 5.74 2.20
N GLY A 76 -9.51 5.91 1.52
CA GLY A 76 -10.36 4.82 1.03
C GLY A 76 -11.03 5.09 -0.31
N GLU A 77 -10.31 5.71 -1.25
CA GLU A 77 -10.71 5.99 -2.65
C GLU A 77 -11.60 4.88 -3.26
N GLY A 78 -11.18 3.62 -3.07
CA GLY A 78 -11.80 2.42 -3.64
C GLY A 78 -13.14 1.97 -3.04
N LEU A 79 -13.87 2.81 -2.30
CA LEU A 79 -15.18 2.47 -1.72
C LEU A 79 -16.12 1.76 -2.72
N LYS A 80 -16.28 2.32 -3.92
CA LYS A 80 -17.19 1.80 -4.96
C LYS A 80 -16.73 0.50 -5.61
N PHE A 81 -15.50 0.03 -5.38
CA PHE A 81 -15.04 -1.29 -5.82
C PHE A 81 -15.62 -2.41 -4.94
N VAL A 82 -15.80 -2.16 -3.64
CA VAL A 82 -16.30 -3.15 -2.67
C VAL A 82 -17.77 -3.02 -2.33
N GLU A 83 -18.36 -1.81 -2.42
CA GLU A 83 -19.72 -1.50 -1.95
C GLU A 83 -20.80 -2.50 -2.39
N ASN A 84 -20.77 -2.96 -3.65
CA ASN A 84 -21.76 -3.89 -4.22
C ASN A 84 -21.58 -5.37 -3.83
N ILE A 85 -20.53 -5.71 -3.08
CA ILE A 85 -20.22 -7.09 -2.63
C ILE A 85 -20.04 -7.20 -1.11
N VAL A 86 -20.39 -6.14 -0.35
CA VAL A 86 -20.45 -6.17 1.11
C VAL A 86 -21.75 -6.82 1.57
N ASP A 87 -21.67 -7.73 2.55
CA ASP A 87 -22.83 -8.40 3.15
C ASP A 87 -23.54 -7.54 4.22
N SER A 88 -24.68 -8.01 4.74
CA SER A 88 -25.47 -7.28 5.74
C SER A 88 -24.78 -7.11 7.10
N ASP A 89 -23.73 -7.89 7.35
CA ASP A 89 -22.95 -7.88 8.60
C ASP A 89 -21.62 -7.13 8.40
N ASP A 90 -21.58 -6.22 7.41
CA ASP A 90 -20.42 -5.38 7.06
C ASP A 90 -19.19 -6.19 6.58
N GLY A 91 -19.40 -7.44 6.17
CA GLY A 91 -18.35 -8.35 5.75
C GLY A 91 -18.14 -8.43 4.23
N ILE A 92 -17.05 -9.11 3.85
CA ILE A 92 -16.87 -9.70 2.52
C ILE A 92 -16.46 -11.16 2.71
N SER A 93 -17.02 -12.11 1.93
CA SER A 93 -16.70 -13.53 2.05
C SER A 93 -15.30 -13.86 1.51
N ALA A 94 -14.79 -15.06 1.83
CA ALA A 94 -13.50 -15.50 1.29
C ALA A 94 -13.56 -15.74 -0.23
N SER A 95 -14.70 -16.21 -0.74
CA SER A 95 -14.94 -16.41 -2.17
C SER A 95 -15.09 -15.11 -2.95
N ASP A 96 -15.75 -14.10 -2.38
CA ASP A 96 -15.94 -12.80 -3.04
C ASP A 96 -14.62 -12.01 -3.05
N PHE A 97 -13.81 -12.13 -1.99
CA PHE A 97 -12.43 -11.64 -1.99
C PHE A 97 -11.59 -12.31 -3.09
N ASP A 98 -11.58 -13.65 -3.15
CA ASP A 98 -10.81 -14.39 -4.15
C ASP A 98 -11.24 -14.03 -5.58
N PHE A 99 -12.54 -13.98 -5.85
CA PHE A 99 -13.11 -13.59 -7.14
C PHE A 99 -12.79 -12.14 -7.51
N ALA A 100 -12.93 -11.19 -6.58
CA ALA A 100 -12.66 -9.78 -6.82
C ALA A 100 -11.17 -9.51 -7.11
N VAL A 101 -10.25 -10.14 -6.37
CA VAL A 101 -8.81 -10.07 -6.65
C VAL A 101 -8.49 -10.70 -8.00
N SER A 102 -9.06 -11.87 -8.30
CA SER A 102 -8.86 -12.56 -9.58
C SER A 102 -9.31 -11.70 -10.75
N ASN A 103 -10.55 -11.19 -10.70
CA ASN A 103 -11.11 -10.36 -11.76
C ASN A 103 -10.42 -8.99 -11.86
N PHE A 104 -9.90 -8.44 -10.78
CA PHE A 104 -9.10 -7.21 -10.81
C PHE A 104 -7.80 -7.41 -11.61
N VAL A 105 -7.05 -8.48 -11.31
CA VAL A 105 -5.80 -8.81 -12.02
C VAL A 105 -6.08 -9.07 -13.50
N ASP A 106 -7.11 -9.86 -13.82
CA ASP A 106 -7.46 -10.24 -15.20
C ASP A 106 -7.77 -9.03 -16.10
N ASN A 107 -8.40 -7.98 -15.57
CA ASN A 107 -8.77 -6.77 -16.34
C ASN A 107 -7.62 -5.77 -16.54
N LEU A 108 -6.50 -5.92 -15.82
CA LEU A 108 -5.37 -4.97 -15.85
C LEU A 108 -4.08 -5.58 -16.40
N TYR A 109 -3.80 -6.85 -16.08
CA TYR A 109 -2.59 -7.56 -16.50
C TYR A 109 -2.87 -8.65 -17.54
N GLY A 110 -4.15 -8.87 -17.88
CA GLY A 110 -4.61 -9.93 -18.77
C GLY A 110 -4.62 -11.31 -18.12
N TYR A 111 -4.87 -12.34 -18.93
CA TYR A 111 -4.86 -13.73 -18.49
C TYR A 111 -3.44 -14.31 -18.61
N PRO A 112 -2.86 -14.89 -17.54
CA PRO A 112 -1.55 -15.54 -17.63
C PRO A 112 -1.64 -16.83 -18.46
N GLU A 113 -0.83 -16.96 -19.51
CA GLU A 113 -0.70 -18.20 -20.30
C GLU A 113 0.03 -19.33 -19.53
N GLY A 114 0.68 -18.99 -18.41
CA GLY A 114 1.57 -19.86 -17.64
C GLY A 114 1.12 -20.09 -16.20
N LYS A 115 2.07 -20.05 -15.27
CA LYS A 115 1.77 -20.13 -13.83
C LYS A 115 1.28 -18.78 -13.32
N ASP A 116 0.13 -18.78 -12.68
CA ASP A 116 -0.47 -17.61 -12.08
C ASP A 116 0.22 -17.20 -10.75
N VAL A 117 1.45 -16.70 -10.86
CA VAL A 117 2.24 -16.23 -9.70
C VAL A 117 1.77 -14.85 -9.23
N LEU A 118 1.34 -14.00 -10.16
CA LEU A 118 0.94 -12.62 -9.86
C LEU A 118 -0.31 -12.58 -8.96
N ARG A 119 -1.42 -13.22 -9.39
CA ARG A 119 -2.71 -13.17 -8.68
C ARG A 119 -2.59 -13.76 -7.27
N GLU A 120 -1.92 -14.90 -7.12
CA GLU A 120 -1.69 -15.54 -5.83
C GLU A 120 -0.77 -14.70 -4.92
N THR A 121 0.21 -13.98 -5.48
CA THR A 121 1.01 -13.02 -4.70
C THR A 121 0.16 -11.83 -4.22
N ILE A 122 -0.73 -11.29 -5.06
CA ILE A 122 -1.64 -10.21 -4.64
C ILE A 122 -2.61 -10.70 -3.54
N LYS A 123 -3.23 -11.87 -3.71
CA LYS A 123 -4.06 -12.49 -2.65
C LYS A 123 -3.28 -12.66 -1.34
N PHE A 124 -2.05 -13.16 -1.42
CA PHE A 124 -1.18 -13.33 -0.25
C PHE A 124 -0.86 -11.99 0.44
N MET A 125 -0.49 -10.96 -0.33
CA MET A 125 -0.10 -9.66 0.20
C MET A 125 -1.28 -8.86 0.77
N TYR A 126 -2.51 -9.07 0.29
CA TYR A 126 -3.73 -8.42 0.79
C TYR A 126 -4.56 -9.29 1.74
N THR A 127 -4.04 -10.44 2.17
CA THR A 127 -4.58 -11.18 3.32
C THR A 127 -3.93 -10.66 4.61
N ASP A 128 -4.73 -10.20 5.58
CA ASP A 128 -4.23 -10.02 6.95
C ASP A 128 -4.05 -11.42 7.57
N TRP A 129 -2.81 -11.91 7.63
CA TRP A 129 -2.52 -13.23 8.17
C TRP A 129 -2.73 -13.36 9.69
N ALA A 130 -2.77 -12.24 10.42
CA ALA A 130 -3.07 -12.21 11.85
C ALA A 130 -4.58 -12.28 12.14
N ASP A 131 -5.43 -11.79 11.22
CA ASP A 131 -6.90 -11.71 11.37
C ASP A 131 -7.68 -12.32 10.19
N ARG A 132 -7.08 -13.29 9.47
CA ARG A 132 -7.53 -13.81 8.15
C ARG A 132 -8.98 -14.30 8.06
N HIS A 133 -9.62 -14.58 9.19
CA HIS A 133 -10.98 -15.09 9.25
C HIS A 133 -12.04 -13.96 9.25
N ASN A 134 -11.65 -12.73 9.64
CA ASN A 134 -12.55 -11.61 9.85
C ASN A 134 -13.09 -11.02 8.51
N PRO A 135 -14.42 -11.02 8.29
CA PRO A 135 -15.03 -10.45 7.09
C PRO A 135 -14.80 -8.94 6.93
N GLU A 136 -14.84 -8.15 8.00
CA GLU A 136 -14.55 -6.70 7.94
C GLU A 136 -13.12 -6.43 7.47
N THR A 137 -12.17 -7.24 7.94
CA THR A 137 -10.75 -7.09 7.62
C THR A 137 -10.52 -7.44 6.14
N ARG A 138 -11.16 -8.49 5.60
CA ARG A 138 -11.15 -8.77 4.15
C ARG A 138 -11.74 -7.63 3.33
N ARG A 139 -12.84 -7.01 3.77
CA ARG A 139 -13.42 -5.82 3.11
C ARG A 139 -12.42 -4.66 3.08
N LYS A 140 -11.79 -4.37 4.22
CA LYS A 140 -10.77 -3.30 4.35
C LYS A 140 -9.56 -3.55 3.44
N THR A 141 -9.04 -4.78 3.38
CA THR A 141 -7.88 -5.08 2.53
C THR A 141 -8.22 -5.12 1.04
N LEU A 142 -9.45 -5.48 0.66
CA LEU A 142 -9.91 -5.43 -0.73
C LEU A 142 -10.16 -3.99 -1.23
N LEU A 143 -10.74 -3.13 -0.38
CA LEU A 143 -10.87 -1.70 -0.63
C LEU A 143 -9.48 -1.04 -0.74
N ALA A 144 -8.57 -1.41 0.17
CA ALA A 144 -7.18 -0.96 0.15
C ALA A 144 -6.44 -1.39 -1.12
N LEU A 145 -6.64 -2.62 -1.61
CA LEU A 145 -6.02 -3.12 -2.85
C LEU A 145 -6.33 -2.22 -4.06
N PHE A 146 -7.60 -1.88 -4.23
CA PHE A 146 -8.04 -1.02 -5.33
C PHE A 146 -7.56 0.43 -5.16
N THR A 147 -7.60 0.94 -3.91
CA THR A 147 -7.06 2.26 -3.54
C THR A 147 -5.55 2.35 -3.83
N ASP A 148 -4.80 1.33 -3.42
CA ASP A 148 -3.34 1.26 -3.53
C ASP A 148 -2.87 1.22 -4.98
N HIS A 149 -3.56 0.47 -5.85
CA HIS A 149 -3.20 0.36 -7.27
C HIS A 149 -3.66 1.57 -8.09
N GLN A 150 -4.93 1.99 -7.96
CA GLN A 150 -5.51 3.00 -8.85
C GLN A 150 -5.17 4.44 -8.48
N TRP A 151 -4.80 4.71 -7.21
CA TRP A 151 -4.45 6.07 -6.75
C TRP A 151 -3.10 6.14 -6.04
N VAL A 152 -2.85 5.33 -5.00
CA VAL A 152 -1.67 5.55 -4.12
C VAL A 152 -0.35 5.33 -4.85
N ALA A 153 -0.17 4.21 -5.55
CA ALA A 153 1.08 3.92 -6.26
C ALA A 153 1.37 4.90 -7.42
N PRO A 154 0.40 5.24 -8.30
CA PRO A 154 0.58 6.30 -9.30
C PRO A 154 0.92 7.67 -8.69
N ALA A 155 0.24 8.06 -7.61
CA ALA A 155 0.51 9.32 -6.92
C ALA A 155 1.93 9.36 -6.32
N VAL A 156 2.39 8.28 -5.68
CA VAL A 156 3.76 8.22 -5.14
C VAL A 156 4.81 8.17 -6.25
N ALA A 157 4.60 7.43 -7.33
CA ALA A 157 5.48 7.45 -8.50
C ALA A 157 5.62 8.86 -9.09
N THR A 158 4.50 9.59 -9.18
CA THR A 158 4.47 10.99 -9.64
C THR A 158 5.23 11.91 -8.69
N ALA A 159 5.05 11.75 -7.37
CA ALA A 159 5.73 12.55 -6.36
C ALA A 159 7.25 12.31 -6.33
N ASP A 160 7.66 11.05 -6.43
CA ASP A 160 9.06 10.63 -6.50
C ASP A 160 9.74 11.25 -7.73
N LEU A 161 9.22 10.98 -8.93
CA LEU A 161 9.76 11.52 -10.19
C LEU A 161 9.82 13.06 -10.17
N HIS A 162 8.72 13.73 -9.83
CA HIS A 162 8.69 15.19 -9.75
C HIS A 162 9.71 15.76 -8.75
N SER A 163 9.88 15.12 -7.59
CA SER A 163 10.86 15.56 -6.59
C SER A 163 12.32 15.29 -6.99
N ASN A 164 12.56 14.23 -7.78
CA ASN A 164 13.89 13.84 -8.25
C ASN A 164 14.48 14.82 -9.28
N PHE A 165 13.63 15.45 -10.11
CA PHE A 165 14.04 16.56 -10.97
C PHE A 165 14.21 17.91 -10.21
N GLY A 166 14.11 17.89 -8.87
CA GLY A 166 14.42 19.01 -7.98
C GLY A 166 13.25 19.93 -7.66
N SER A 167 12.10 19.73 -8.31
CA SER A 167 10.91 20.56 -8.17
C SER A 167 10.31 20.52 -6.74
N PRO A 168 9.63 21.59 -6.28
CA PRO A 168 8.95 21.58 -4.98
C PRO A 168 7.68 20.72 -4.97
N THR A 169 7.80 19.50 -4.45
CA THR A 169 6.68 18.57 -4.22
C THR A 169 6.18 18.63 -2.77
N TYR A 170 4.86 18.58 -2.57
CA TYR A 170 4.20 18.39 -1.28
C TYR A 170 3.15 17.28 -1.39
N PHE A 171 3.23 16.26 -0.52
CA PHE A 171 2.29 15.14 -0.51
C PHE A 171 1.35 15.20 0.71
N TYR A 172 0.07 14.87 0.53
CA TYR A 172 -0.89 14.64 1.62
C TYR A 172 -1.59 13.28 1.54
N ALA A 173 -2.12 12.84 2.68
CA ALA A 173 -3.09 11.75 2.73
C ALA A 173 -4.30 12.17 3.59
N PHE A 174 -5.51 12.11 3.03
CA PHE A 174 -6.74 12.65 3.63
C PHE A 174 -7.49 11.55 4.42
N TYR A 175 -7.54 11.71 5.74
CA TYR A 175 -8.03 10.74 6.73
C TYR A 175 -9.21 11.32 7.53
N HIS A 176 -10.14 11.95 6.83
CA HIS A 176 -11.37 12.53 7.40
C HIS A 176 -12.42 12.70 6.30
N HIS A 177 -13.70 12.54 6.64
CA HIS A 177 -14.82 12.84 5.75
C HIS A 177 -16.04 13.27 6.56
N CYS A 178 -17.06 13.81 5.90
CA CYS A 178 -18.35 14.09 6.50
C CYS A 178 -19.33 12.95 6.14
N GLN A 179 -19.74 12.17 7.14
CA GLN A 179 -20.59 11.00 6.92
C GLN A 179 -22.01 11.41 6.49
N THR A 180 -22.49 10.86 5.38
CA THR A 180 -23.86 11.07 4.87
C THR A 180 -24.68 9.78 4.97
N ASP A 181 -26.01 9.90 4.95
CA ASP A 181 -26.94 8.74 4.95
C ASP A 181 -26.84 7.89 3.67
N GLN A 182 -26.04 8.29 2.68
CA GLN A 182 -25.78 7.57 1.43
C GLN A 182 -24.44 6.82 1.43
N VAL A 183 -23.62 6.98 2.48
CA VAL A 183 -22.29 6.36 2.62
C VAL A 183 -22.31 5.41 3.82
N PRO A 184 -21.86 4.15 3.67
CA PRO A 184 -21.90 3.19 4.78
C PRO A 184 -21.06 3.62 6.00
N ALA A 185 -21.56 3.36 7.22
CA ALA A 185 -20.97 3.82 8.49
C ALA A 185 -19.61 3.19 8.88
N TRP A 186 -19.06 2.36 8.00
CA TRP A 186 -17.73 1.76 8.08
C TRP A 186 -16.72 2.37 7.12
N ALA A 187 -17.17 3.20 6.17
CA ALA A 187 -16.32 3.80 5.17
C ALA A 187 -15.28 4.74 5.82
N ASP A 188 -14.08 4.72 5.27
CA ASP A 188 -13.10 5.78 5.44
C ASP A 188 -13.32 6.86 4.35
N ALA A 189 -12.49 7.91 4.31
CA ALA A 189 -12.64 8.98 3.30
C ALA A 189 -12.51 8.43 1.86
N ALA A 190 -13.60 8.55 1.09
CA ALA A 190 -13.74 8.01 -0.26
C ALA A 190 -13.31 9.02 -1.34
N HIS A 191 -13.41 8.63 -2.60
CA HIS A 191 -13.01 9.48 -3.73
C HIS A 191 -13.85 10.76 -3.83
N GLY A 192 -13.19 11.93 -3.71
CA GLY A 192 -13.82 13.26 -3.74
C GLY A 192 -14.30 13.80 -2.39
N ASP A 193 -14.14 13.07 -1.28
CA ASP A 193 -14.54 13.54 0.06
C ASP A 193 -13.74 14.73 0.58
N GLU A 194 -12.59 15.06 -0.03
CA GLU A 194 -11.78 16.24 0.28
C GLU A 194 -12.33 17.53 -0.36
N VAL A 195 -13.04 17.42 -1.49
CA VAL A 195 -13.57 18.54 -2.28
C VAL A 195 -14.41 19.53 -1.44
N PRO A 196 -15.35 19.10 -0.57
CA PRO A 196 -16.12 20.04 0.25
C PRO A 196 -15.24 20.87 1.20
N TYR A 197 -14.13 20.30 1.68
CA TYR A 197 -13.20 20.98 2.59
C TYR A 197 -12.32 21.98 1.85
N VAL A 198 -11.86 21.63 0.63
CA VAL A 198 -11.12 22.52 -0.28
C VAL A 198 -11.98 23.69 -0.75
N LEU A 199 -13.28 23.47 -1.00
CA LEU A 199 -14.21 24.50 -1.47
C LEU A 199 -14.90 25.33 -0.36
N GLY A 200 -14.57 25.10 0.91
CA GLY A 200 -15.12 25.90 2.01
C GLY A 200 -16.55 25.57 2.43
N ILE A 201 -17.15 24.49 1.89
CA ILE A 201 -18.58 24.17 2.08
C ILE A 201 -18.99 24.05 3.56
N PRO A 202 -18.20 23.45 4.48
CA PRO A 202 -18.53 23.45 5.90
C PRO A 202 -18.78 24.82 6.53
N MET A 203 -18.24 25.92 5.97
CA MET A 203 -18.43 27.28 6.47
C MET A 203 -19.82 27.85 6.15
N ILE A 204 -20.47 27.39 5.08
CA ILE A 204 -21.84 27.78 4.71
C ILE A 204 -22.89 26.75 5.15
N GLY A 205 -22.47 25.53 5.49
CA GLY A 205 -23.33 24.44 5.95
C GLY A 205 -23.74 23.48 4.82
N PRO A 206 -24.76 22.63 5.05
CA PRO A 206 -25.26 21.70 4.04
C PRO A 206 -25.78 22.44 2.80
N THR A 207 -25.56 21.87 1.63
CA THR A 207 -26.02 22.40 0.33
C THR A 207 -26.74 21.32 -0.47
N GLU A 208 -27.40 21.68 -1.58
CA GLU A 208 -28.06 20.72 -2.46
C GLU A 208 -27.09 19.69 -3.06
N LEU A 209 -25.89 20.12 -3.43
CA LEU A 209 -24.83 19.24 -3.95
C LEU A 209 -24.10 18.46 -2.85
N PHE A 210 -23.92 19.07 -1.67
CA PHE A 210 -23.24 18.47 -0.53
C PHE A 210 -24.16 18.52 0.70
N PRO A 211 -25.13 17.59 0.83
CA PRO A 211 -26.14 17.59 1.88
C PRO A 211 -25.64 17.14 3.26
N CYS A 212 -24.32 17.03 3.46
CA CYS A 212 -23.77 16.51 4.72
C CYS A 212 -23.94 17.49 5.89
N ASN A 213 -24.26 16.94 7.07
CA ASN A 213 -24.42 17.70 8.31
C ASN A 213 -23.07 18.05 8.94
N PHE A 214 -22.32 18.94 8.29
CA PHE A 214 -20.97 19.35 8.70
C PHE A 214 -20.88 19.80 10.17
N SER A 215 -19.96 19.20 10.93
CA SER A 215 -19.72 19.52 12.32
C SER A 215 -18.75 20.69 12.49
N LYS A 216 -18.63 21.22 13.71
CA LYS A 216 -17.61 22.23 14.05
C LYS A 216 -16.15 21.77 13.87
N ASN A 217 -15.90 20.46 13.77
CA ASN A 217 -14.56 19.98 13.38
C ASN A 217 -14.33 20.10 11.87
N ASP A 218 -15.39 19.99 11.06
CA ASP A 218 -15.32 20.10 9.60
C ASP A 218 -15.10 21.55 9.16
N VAL A 219 -15.72 22.51 9.86
CA VAL A 219 -15.45 23.95 9.68
C VAL A 219 -13.97 24.28 9.96
N MET A 220 -13.43 23.72 11.04
CA MET A 220 -12.01 23.86 11.40
C MET A 220 -11.09 23.22 10.36
N LEU A 221 -11.38 22.00 9.92
CA LEU A 221 -10.57 21.29 8.93
C LEU A 221 -10.62 21.98 7.55
N SER A 222 -11.78 22.48 7.13
CA SER A 222 -11.91 23.23 5.87
C SER A 222 -11.14 24.56 5.92
N ALA A 223 -11.15 25.27 7.06
CA ALA A 223 -10.32 26.45 7.26
C ALA A 223 -8.81 26.13 7.14
N VAL A 224 -8.37 25.01 7.71
CA VAL A 224 -6.99 24.52 7.61
C VAL A 224 -6.62 24.21 6.16
N VAL A 225 -7.44 23.42 5.48
CA VAL A 225 -7.24 22.98 4.09
C VAL A 225 -7.17 24.20 3.16
N MET A 226 -8.16 25.10 3.21
CA MET A 226 -8.11 26.34 2.41
C MET A 226 -6.92 27.23 2.77
N THR A 227 -6.44 27.22 4.02
CA THR A 227 -5.22 27.96 4.40
C THR A 227 -4.00 27.37 3.68
N TYR A 228 -3.76 26.06 3.76
CA TYR A 228 -2.65 25.40 3.06
C TYR A 228 -2.75 25.54 1.53
N TRP A 229 -3.91 25.26 0.93
CA TRP A 229 -4.12 25.34 -0.53
C TRP A 229 -3.93 26.77 -1.05
N THR A 230 -4.51 27.78 -0.37
CA THR A 230 -4.35 29.17 -0.82
C THR A 230 -2.96 29.73 -0.50
N ASN A 231 -2.25 29.23 0.51
CA ASN A 231 -0.85 29.57 0.78
C ASN A 231 0.07 29.08 -0.34
N PHE A 232 -0.08 27.82 -0.71
CA PHE A 232 0.61 27.21 -1.85
C PHE A 232 0.34 28.01 -3.13
N ALA A 233 -0.92 28.35 -3.42
CA ALA A 233 -1.28 29.20 -4.56
C ALA A 233 -0.76 30.66 -4.50
N LYS A 234 -0.27 31.15 -3.35
CA LYS A 234 0.37 32.47 -3.21
C LYS A 234 1.89 32.43 -3.33
N THR A 235 2.54 31.31 -2.98
CA THR A 235 3.99 31.29 -2.70
C THR A 235 4.76 30.03 -3.12
N GLY A 236 4.08 28.96 -3.56
CA GLY A 236 4.69 27.63 -3.73
C GLY A 236 4.88 26.84 -2.43
N ASP A 237 4.63 27.45 -1.26
CA ASP A 237 4.75 26.81 0.06
C ASP A 237 3.39 26.85 0.80
N PRO A 238 2.77 25.69 1.14
CA PRO A 238 1.53 25.66 1.89
C PRO A 238 1.64 26.31 3.28
N ASN A 239 2.85 26.48 3.82
CA ASN A 239 3.08 27.09 5.11
C ASN A 239 3.09 28.64 5.07
N GLN A 240 3.06 29.28 3.89
CA GLN A 240 3.29 30.73 3.75
C GLN A 240 2.26 31.45 2.86
N PRO A 241 1.84 32.69 3.19
CA PRO A 241 2.28 33.52 4.32
C PRO A 241 1.33 33.46 5.54
N VAL A 242 0.26 32.66 5.50
CA VAL A 242 -0.78 32.64 6.56
C VAL A 242 -0.54 31.47 7.52
N PRO A 243 -0.17 31.70 8.79
CA PRO A 243 -0.03 30.64 9.78
C PRO A 243 -1.39 30.04 10.19
N GLN A 244 -1.34 28.79 10.67
CA GLN A 244 -2.50 27.95 11.05
C GLN A 244 -3.13 28.34 12.41
N ASP A 245 -3.20 29.63 12.75
CA ASP A 245 -3.73 30.07 14.05
C ASP A 245 -5.24 29.81 14.22
N THR A 246 -5.67 29.46 15.43
CA THR A 246 -7.09 29.48 15.83
C THR A 246 -7.68 30.89 15.69
N LYS A 247 -8.60 31.04 14.73
CA LYS A 247 -9.41 32.25 14.46
C LYS A 247 -10.91 31.91 14.52
N PHE A 248 -11.78 32.87 14.82
CA PHE A 248 -13.23 32.65 14.98
C PHE A 248 -13.89 31.79 13.89
N ILE A 249 -13.46 31.95 12.63
CA ILE A 249 -13.95 31.19 11.47
C ILE A 249 -13.85 29.66 11.62
N HIS A 250 -12.90 29.14 12.41
CA HIS A 250 -12.72 27.69 12.60
C HIS A 250 -13.81 27.07 13.49
N THR A 251 -14.47 27.85 14.36
CA THR A 251 -15.45 27.41 15.39
C THR A 251 -14.95 26.40 16.45
N LYS A 252 -13.74 25.87 16.28
CA LYS A 252 -12.97 25.01 17.20
C LYS A 252 -11.48 25.44 17.17
N PRO A 253 -10.68 25.07 18.18
CA PRO A 253 -9.22 25.23 18.10
C PRO A 253 -8.65 24.52 16.87
N ASN A 254 -7.76 25.20 16.15
CA ASN A 254 -7.06 24.65 15.01
C ASN A 254 -6.05 23.59 15.50
N ARG A 255 -6.14 22.37 14.97
CA ARG A 255 -5.29 21.24 15.39
C ARG A 255 -3.93 21.21 14.69
N PHE A 256 -3.69 22.14 13.77
CA PHE A 256 -2.52 22.22 12.89
C PHE A 256 -1.60 23.41 13.23
N GLU A 257 -1.85 24.14 14.33
CA GLU A 257 -1.03 25.29 14.78
C GLU A 257 0.48 24.97 14.80
N GLU A 258 0.85 23.80 15.33
CA GLU A 258 2.23 23.31 15.42
C GLU A 258 2.60 22.31 14.30
N VAL A 259 1.84 22.28 13.20
CA VAL A 259 2.01 21.29 12.10
C VAL A 259 2.46 22.00 10.82
N ALA A 260 3.77 22.17 10.68
CA ALA A 260 4.39 22.53 9.41
C ALA A 260 4.30 21.36 8.41
N TRP A 261 3.86 21.62 7.19
CA TRP A 261 3.83 20.65 6.09
C TRP A 261 5.20 20.65 5.40
N THR A 262 6.04 19.67 5.73
CA THR A 262 7.36 19.51 5.11
C THR A 262 7.25 19.13 3.63
N ARG A 263 8.19 19.60 2.79
CA ARG A 263 8.35 19.14 1.41
C ARG A 263 8.54 17.63 1.33
N TYR A 264 7.98 17.03 0.29
CA TYR A 264 8.24 15.66 -0.12
C TYR A 264 9.60 15.54 -0.81
N SER A 265 10.22 14.36 -0.69
CA SER A 265 11.33 13.90 -1.54
C SER A 265 11.34 12.37 -1.57
N GLN A 266 11.83 11.74 -2.65
CA GLN A 266 11.94 10.27 -2.71
C GLN A 266 12.74 9.65 -1.56
N LYS A 267 13.70 10.39 -0.98
CA LYS A 267 14.53 9.90 0.12
C LYS A 267 13.75 9.73 1.44
N ASP A 268 13.00 10.76 1.84
CA ASP A 268 12.37 10.84 3.17
C ASP A 268 10.84 10.67 3.11
N GLN A 269 10.25 10.75 1.91
CA GLN A 269 8.83 10.55 1.57
C GLN A 269 7.84 11.13 2.59
N LEU A 270 8.11 12.36 3.03
CA LEU A 270 7.34 13.06 4.05
C LEU A 270 6.00 13.56 3.49
N TYR A 271 4.91 13.27 4.19
CA TYR A 271 3.56 13.69 3.83
C TYR A 271 2.78 14.23 5.03
N LEU A 272 1.82 15.11 4.75
CA LEU A 272 0.87 15.58 5.75
C LEU A 272 -0.31 14.60 5.84
N HIS A 273 -0.50 13.99 7.02
CA HIS A 273 -1.72 13.25 7.32
C HIS A 273 -2.80 14.24 7.77
N ILE A 274 -3.72 14.57 6.86
CA ILE A 274 -4.80 15.55 7.05
C ILE A 274 -5.99 14.86 7.72
N GLY A 275 -6.38 15.34 8.90
CA GLY A 275 -7.54 14.83 9.64
C GLY A 275 -7.54 15.32 11.09
N LEU A 276 -8.36 14.72 11.95
CA LEU A 276 -8.56 15.21 13.33
C LEU A 276 -7.40 14.91 14.31
N LYS A 277 -6.35 14.20 13.87
CA LYS A 277 -5.10 13.94 14.62
C LYS A 277 -3.88 14.23 13.72
N PRO A 278 -3.73 15.48 13.23
CA PRO A 278 -2.80 15.80 12.16
C PRO A 278 -1.35 15.66 12.62
N ARG A 279 -0.48 15.31 11.66
CA ARG A 279 0.97 15.22 11.82
C ARG A 279 1.63 14.98 10.47
N VAL A 280 2.88 15.39 10.33
CA VAL A 280 3.74 14.84 9.26
C VAL A 280 4.04 13.37 9.59
N LYS A 281 4.10 12.54 8.56
CA LYS A 281 4.50 11.13 8.59
C LYS A 281 5.45 10.88 7.40
N GLU A 282 6.09 9.71 7.39
CA GLU A 282 7.03 9.24 6.36
C GLU A 282 6.48 7.99 5.63
N HIS A 283 6.94 7.76 4.40
CA HIS A 283 6.76 6.49 3.65
C HIS A 283 5.30 5.99 3.56
N TYR A 284 4.40 6.80 3.00
CA TYR A 284 2.97 6.47 2.90
C TYR A 284 2.72 5.11 2.25
N ARG A 285 2.24 4.15 3.06
CA ARG A 285 1.86 2.79 2.64
C ARG A 285 2.96 2.06 1.84
N ALA A 286 4.24 2.37 2.12
CA ALA A 286 5.38 2.01 1.25
C ALA A 286 5.48 0.52 0.88
N ASN A 287 5.13 -0.41 1.78
CA ASN A 287 5.12 -1.85 1.48
C ASN A 287 4.12 -2.23 0.36
N LYS A 288 3.04 -1.45 0.18
CA LYS A 288 2.02 -1.63 -0.86
C LYS A 288 2.38 -0.90 -2.14
N VAL A 289 2.97 0.28 -2.01
CA VAL A 289 3.53 1.03 -3.15
C VAL A 289 4.66 0.24 -3.81
N ASN A 290 5.63 -0.25 -3.03
CA ASN A 290 6.75 -1.05 -3.52
C ASN A 290 6.32 -2.40 -4.14
N LEU A 291 5.27 -3.03 -3.59
CA LEU A 291 4.63 -4.19 -4.23
C LEU A 291 4.18 -3.86 -5.66
N TRP A 292 3.47 -2.75 -5.87
CA TRP A 292 2.94 -2.37 -7.17
C TRP A 292 3.97 -1.78 -8.14
N LEU A 293 4.96 -1.02 -7.65
CA LEU A 293 5.95 -0.35 -8.51
C LEU A 293 7.19 -1.21 -8.83
N GLU A 294 7.59 -2.13 -7.96
CA GLU A 294 8.81 -2.95 -8.15
C GLU A 294 8.48 -4.43 -8.39
N LEU A 295 7.77 -5.07 -7.45
CA LEU A 295 7.61 -6.52 -7.46
C LEU A 295 6.63 -6.99 -8.55
N VAL A 296 5.52 -6.28 -8.75
CA VAL A 296 4.49 -6.67 -9.72
C VAL A 296 4.97 -6.59 -11.18
N PRO A 297 5.65 -5.52 -11.64
CA PRO A 297 6.27 -5.50 -12.97
C PRO A 297 7.28 -6.64 -13.18
N HIS A 298 8.07 -6.99 -12.16
CA HIS A 298 8.95 -8.14 -12.22
C HIS A 298 8.18 -9.46 -12.37
N LEU A 299 7.13 -9.69 -11.58
CA LEU A 299 6.30 -10.90 -11.64
C LEU A 299 5.51 -11.04 -12.94
N HIS A 300 5.09 -9.93 -13.57
CA HIS A 300 4.36 -9.92 -14.84
C HIS A 300 5.25 -10.44 -15.97
N ASN A 301 6.46 -9.90 -16.10
CA ASN A 301 7.47 -10.24 -17.11
C ASN A 301 7.98 -11.71 -17.01
N LEU A 302 7.85 -12.37 -15.85
CA LEU A 302 8.20 -13.80 -15.71
C LEU A 302 7.39 -14.70 -16.66
N ASN A 303 6.18 -14.31 -17.06
CA ASN A 303 5.37 -15.08 -18.00
C ASN A 303 5.96 -15.00 -19.42
N ASP A 304 6.33 -13.81 -19.89
CA ASP A 304 6.89 -13.60 -21.23
C ASP A 304 8.26 -14.30 -21.40
N ILE A 305 9.12 -14.20 -20.39
CA ILE A 305 10.45 -14.87 -20.39
C ILE A 305 10.31 -16.40 -20.48
N SER A 306 9.21 -16.97 -19.96
CA SER A 306 8.95 -18.41 -20.04
C SER A 306 8.67 -18.90 -21.47
N GLN A 307 8.11 -18.06 -22.34
CA GLN A 307 7.88 -18.37 -23.75
C GLN A 307 9.22 -18.54 -24.50
N TYR A 308 10.15 -17.59 -24.35
CA TYR A 308 11.46 -17.61 -25.01
C TYR A 308 12.35 -18.80 -24.60
N THR A 309 12.23 -19.27 -23.37
CA THR A 309 13.05 -20.39 -22.87
C THR A 309 12.50 -21.75 -23.32
N SER A 310 11.25 -21.81 -23.79
CA SER A 310 10.56 -23.05 -24.14
C SER A 310 10.83 -23.56 -25.57
N THR A 311 11.51 -22.78 -26.41
CA THR A 311 11.81 -23.10 -27.82
C THR A 311 13.25 -23.56 -28.06
N THR A 312 13.68 -24.64 -27.38
CA THR A 312 14.94 -25.33 -27.74
C THR A 312 14.78 -26.84 -27.98
N THR A 313 15.27 -27.28 -29.14
CA THR A 313 15.66 -28.66 -29.48
C THR A 313 14.60 -29.76 -29.39
N LYS A 314 13.71 -29.83 -30.40
CA LYS A 314 13.31 -31.15 -30.94
C LYS A 314 14.42 -31.67 -31.85
N VAL A 315 15.03 -32.80 -31.50
CA VAL A 315 16.06 -33.45 -32.32
C VAL A 315 15.43 -34.11 -33.56
N PRO A 316 15.88 -33.82 -34.79
CA PRO A 316 15.47 -34.57 -35.98
C PRO A 316 16.11 -35.96 -36.03
N SER A 317 15.35 -36.98 -36.40
CA SER A 317 15.87 -38.33 -36.65
C SER A 317 16.83 -38.35 -37.84
N THR A 318 18.02 -38.90 -37.67
CA THR A 318 19.02 -39.03 -38.75
C THR A 318 18.73 -40.24 -39.63
N ASP A 319 18.32 -40.02 -40.89
CA ASP A 319 18.34 -41.05 -41.93
C ASP A 319 19.77 -41.48 -42.26
N ILE A 320 20.03 -42.79 -42.30
CA ILE A 320 21.34 -43.36 -42.60
C ILE A 320 21.38 -43.89 -44.04
N THR A 321 22.04 -43.14 -44.92
CA THR A 321 22.20 -43.48 -46.33
C THR A 321 23.14 -44.69 -46.52
N PHE A 322 22.59 -45.87 -46.78
CA PHE A 322 23.38 -47.07 -47.09
C PHE A 322 24.00 -47.02 -48.51
N ARG A 323 25.27 -47.44 -48.62
CA ARG A 323 25.89 -47.88 -49.89
C ARG A 323 26.20 -49.40 -49.83
N PRO A 324 26.06 -50.15 -50.93
CA PRO A 324 26.04 -51.63 -50.87
C PRO A 324 27.34 -52.31 -51.32
N THR A 325 27.71 -53.41 -50.65
CA THR A 325 28.56 -54.49 -51.22
C THR A 325 28.09 -55.86 -50.73
N ARG A 326 28.14 -56.86 -51.61
CA ARG A 326 27.62 -58.23 -51.40
C ARG A 326 28.60 -59.17 -50.69
N LYS A 327 28.08 -60.16 -49.97
CA LYS A 327 28.34 -61.61 -50.20
C LYS A 327 27.35 -62.50 -49.43
N ASN A 328 27.11 -63.71 -49.92
CA ASN A 328 26.20 -64.71 -49.35
C ASN A 328 27.00 -65.84 -48.66
N SER A 329 26.44 -66.54 -47.66
CA SER A 329 25.92 -67.93 -47.80
C SER A 329 25.95 -68.82 -46.52
N VAL A 330 24.76 -69.27 -46.09
CA VAL A 330 24.41 -70.63 -45.56
C VAL A 330 24.87 -71.04 -44.13
N PRO A 331 24.03 -71.78 -43.33
CA PRO A 331 24.27 -72.08 -41.88
C PRO A 331 24.41 -73.58 -41.49
N VAL A 332 24.87 -73.85 -40.24
CA VAL A 332 24.90 -75.17 -39.53
C VAL A 332 24.78 -74.92 -37.99
N THR A 333 24.60 -75.90 -37.09
CA THR A 333 23.31 -76.51 -36.65
C THR A 333 23.46 -77.30 -35.33
N SER A 334 22.59 -77.07 -34.32
CA SER A 334 22.41 -77.87 -33.06
C SER A 334 23.60 -77.88 -32.05
N ALA A 335 23.52 -78.34 -30.79
CA ALA A 335 22.46 -79.07 -30.06
C ALA A 335 22.37 -78.76 -28.52
N PHE A 336 21.36 -79.37 -27.88
CA PHE A 336 20.91 -79.35 -26.46
C PHE A 336 21.78 -80.26 -25.52
N PRO A 337 21.67 -80.28 -24.15
CA PRO A 337 20.43 -80.53 -23.36
C PRO A 337 20.25 -79.91 -21.95
N THR A 338 19.17 -80.33 -21.27
CA THR A 338 18.48 -79.68 -20.12
C THR A 338 18.40 -80.52 -18.82
N ALA A 339 18.32 -79.85 -17.66
CA ALA A 339 17.67 -80.27 -16.40
C ALA A 339 17.17 -78.98 -15.67
N LYS A 340 15.95 -78.86 -15.09
CA LYS A 340 15.32 -79.55 -13.93
C LYS A 340 16.08 -79.34 -12.60
N GLN A 341 15.46 -79.00 -11.46
CA GLN A 341 14.08 -78.58 -11.11
C GLN A 341 14.06 -77.98 -9.67
N ASP A 342 12.95 -77.35 -9.24
CA ASP A 342 12.47 -77.10 -7.85
C ASP A 342 12.42 -75.62 -7.32
N ASP A 343 11.62 -75.44 -6.26
CA ASP A 343 11.00 -74.24 -5.64
C ASP A 343 10.99 -74.49 -4.09
N PRO A 344 10.61 -73.59 -3.13
CA PRO A 344 10.13 -72.21 -3.21
C PRO A 344 10.65 -71.20 -2.13
N LYS A 345 10.12 -69.96 -2.17
CA LYS A 345 10.08 -68.89 -1.11
C LYS A 345 11.38 -68.17 -0.72
N GLN A 346 11.42 -66.85 -0.94
CA GLN A 346 11.43 -65.81 0.14
C GLN A 346 11.33 -64.37 -0.41
N GLN A 347 11.05 -63.39 0.46
CA GLN A 347 10.93 -61.96 0.16
C GLN A 347 12.29 -61.25 0.16
N PRO A 348 12.44 -60.12 -0.57
CA PRO A 348 13.38 -59.07 -0.23
C PRO A 348 12.68 -57.81 0.31
N SER A 349 13.25 -57.23 1.36
CA SER A 349 12.97 -55.89 1.90
C SER A 349 13.56 -54.78 0.99
N PRO A 350 13.29 -53.48 1.20
CA PRO A 350 13.75 -52.42 0.29
C PRO A 350 15.28 -52.21 0.32
N PHE A 351 15.82 -51.66 -0.77
CA PHE A 351 17.22 -51.28 -0.88
C PHE A 351 17.60 -50.17 0.12
N SER A 352 18.76 -50.33 0.74
CA SER A 352 19.34 -49.37 1.68
C SER A 352 19.67 -48.03 1.00
N VAL A 353 19.35 -46.93 1.67
CA VAL A 353 19.94 -45.61 1.39
C VAL A 353 21.30 -45.54 2.08
N ASP A 354 22.32 -45.02 1.40
CA ASP A 354 23.63 -44.76 2.02
C ASP A 354 23.52 -43.64 3.06
N GLN A 355 23.47 -44.05 4.34
CA GLN A 355 23.41 -43.13 5.48
C GLN A 355 24.74 -43.13 6.24
N ARG A 356 25.78 -42.59 5.60
CA ARG A 356 27.04 -42.19 6.25
C ARG A 356 27.43 -40.76 5.83
N ASP A 357 28.34 -40.18 6.59
CA ASP A 357 29.02 -38.90 6.35
C ASP A 357 28.23 -37.58 6.47
N TYR A 358 26.92 -37.60 6.76
CA TYR A 358 26.17 -36.39 7.21
C TYR A 358 26.17 -36.18 8.74
N SER A 359 26.67 -37.13 9.53
CA SER A 359 26.41 -37.18 10.98
C SER A 359 27.28 -36.24 11.82
N THR A 360 28.53 -36.00 11.41
CA THR A 360 29.51 -35.22 12.19
C THR A 360 29.28 -33.72 12.11
N GLU A 361 29.19 -33.15 10.91
CA GLU A 361 29.08 -31.69 10.70
C GLU A 361 27.76 -31.14 11.22
N LEU A 362 26.66 -31.89 11.03
CA LEU A 362 25.35 -31.55 11.60
C LEU A 362 25.37 -31.58 13.13
N SER A 363 26.01 -32.59 13.74
CA SER A 363 26.15 -32.69 15.19
C SER A 363 27.00 -31.55 15.78
N VAL A 364 28.10 -31.17 15.12
CA VAL A 364 28.92 -30.01 15.52
C VAL A 364 28.11 -28.71 15.42
N THR A 365 27.38 -28.51 14.33
CA THR A 365 26.52 -27.33 14.12
C THR A 365 25.45 -27.22 15.20
N ILE A 366 24.77 -28.33 15.54
CA ILE A 366 23.78 -28.39 16.62
C ILE A 366 24.43 -28.11 17.99
N ALA A 367 25.61 -28.68 18.27
CA ALA A 367 26.31 -28.46 19.53
C ALA A 367 26.76 -27.01 19.72
N VAL A 368 27.27 -26.35 18.66
CA VAL A 368 27.63 -24.93 18.67
C VAL A 368 26.39 -24.05 18.83
N GLY A 369 25.32 -24.32 18.08
CA GLY A 369 24.05 -23.59 18.19
C GLY A 369 23.44 -23.67 19.59
N ALA A 370 23.39 -24.87 20.18
CA ALA A 370 22.89 -25.07 21.55
C ALA A 370 23.77 -24.37 22.60
N SER A 371 25.09 -24.38 22.42
CA SER A 371 26.04 -23.67 23.30
C SER A 371 25.86 -22.15 23.25
N LEU A 372 25.67 -21.58 22.05
CA LEU A 372 25.39 -20.15 21.87
C LEU A 372 24.01 -19.77 22.42
N LEU A 373 22.99 -20.62 22.28
CA LEU A 373 21.68 -20.41 22.89
C LEU A 373 21.79 -20.36 24.41
N PHE A 374 22.50 -21.32 25.03
CA PHE A 374 22.67 -21.39 26.48
C PHE A 374 23.48 -20.20 27.03
N LEU A 375 24.54 -19.78 26.34
CA LEU A 375 25.31 -18.57 26.69
C LEU A 375 24.46 -17.30 26.61
N ASN A 376 23.61 -17.16 25.59
CA ASN A 376 22.68 -16.03 25.51
C ASN A 376 21.65 -16.04 26.64
N ILE A 377 21.07 -17.20 26.97
CA ILE A 377 20.13 -17.35 28.10
C ILE A 377 20.81 -16.96 29.42
N LEU A 378 22.05 -17.40 29.67
CA LEU A 378 22.82 -16.99 30.85
C LEU A 378 23.15 -15.50 30.86
N ALA A 379 23.47 -14.90 29.71
CA ALA A 379 23.71 -13.45 29.59
C ALA A 379 22.44 -12.65 29.90
N PHE A 380 21.28 -13.04 29.36
CA PHE A 380 19.99 -12.41 29.68
C PHE A 380 19.60 -12.61 31.15
N ALA A 381 19.80 -13.79 31.72
CA ALA A 381 19.56 -14.05 33.14
C ALA A 381 20.46 -13.19 34.05
N ALA A 382 21.74 -13.05 33.72
CA ALA A 382 22.68 -12.19 34.44
C ALA A 382 22.33 -10.70 34.32
N LEU A 383 21.89 -10.24 33.14
CA LEU A 383 21.41 -8.87 32.93
C LEU A 383 20.09 -8.61 33.68
N TYR A 384 19.16 -9.58 33.69
CA TYR A 384 17.91 -9.51 34.45
C TYR A 384 18.19 -9.41 35.96
N TYR A 385 19.03 -10.30 36.50
CA TYR A 385 19.41 -10.29 37.92
C TYR A 385 20.16 -9.00 38.31
N LYS A 386 21.00 -8.45 37.42
CA LYS A 386 21.69 -7.16 37.61
C LYS A 386 20.74 -5.96 37.55
N LYS A 387 19.66 -6.03 36.74
CA LYS A 387 18.58 -5.03 36.67
C LYS A 387 17.69 -5.10 37.92
N ASP A 388 17.39 -6.30 38.40
CA ASP A 388 16.54 -6.53 39.57
C ASP A 388 17.25 -6.17 40.88
N LYS A 389 18.53 -6.56 41.04
CA LYS A 389 19.36 -6.09 42.16
C LYS A 389 19.42 -4.56 42.23
N ARG A 390 19.54 -3.87 41.08
CA ARG A 390 19.46 -2.40 41.01
C ARG A 390 18.10 -1.84 41.45
N ARG A 391 16.98 -2.53 41.19
CA ARG A 391 15.65 -2.14 41.71
C ARG A 391 15.58 -2.28 43.24
N HIS A 392 16.08 -3.39 43.78
CA HIS A 392 16.16 -3.59 45.23
C HIS A 392 17.09 -2.58 45.93
N ASP A 393 18.26 -2.28 45.38
CA ASP A 393 19.19 -1.27 45.92
C ASP A 393 18.59 0.16 45.87
N VAL A 394 17.74 0.46 44.88
CA VAL A 394 16.98 1.72 44.80
C VAL A 394 15.84 1.77 45.83
N HIS A 395 15.05 0.71 45.96
CA HIS A 395 14.01 0.65 47.00
C HIS A 395 14.59 0.79 48.41
N ARG A 396 15.79 0.25 48.66
CA ARG A 396 16.48 0.40 49.96
C ARG A 396 17.01 1.81 50.24
N ARG A 397 16.94 2.74 49.28
CA ARG A 397 17.33 4.16 49.46
C ARG A 397 16.16 5.12 49.67
N CYS A 398 14.91 4.66 49.56
CA CYS A 398 13.72 5.49 49.72
C CYS A 398 12.97 5.24 51.05
N SER A 399 13.69 5.35 52.17
CA SER A 399 13.09 5.45 53.52
C SER A 399 13.51 6.78 54.16
N PRO A 400 12.59 7.72 54.43
CA PRO A 400 12.95 9.00 55.06
C PRO A 400 13.37 8.82 56.52
N GLN A 401 14.65 9.08 56.81
CA GLN A 401 15.15 9.12 58.19
C GLN A 401 14.77 10.47 58.82
N ARG A 402 13.83 10.45 59.77
CA ARG A 402 13.23 11.66 60.36
C ARG A 402 14.14 12.25 61.45
N THR A 403 14.93 13.27 61.11
CA THR A 403 15.67 14.09 62.09
C THR A 403 14.77 15.16 62.71
N THR A 404 15.08 15.51 63.96
CA THR A 404 14.24 16.31 64.85
C THR A 404 14.74 17.75 65.02
N THR A 405 13.83 18.72 64.89
CA THR A 405 13.88 20.02 65.60
C THR A 405 12.45 20.54 65.78
N ASN A 406 12.26 21.39 66.79
CA ASN A 406 10.93 21.73 67.31
C ASN A 406 10.23 22.84 66.51
N ASP A 407 8.90 22.85 66.51
CA ASP A 407 8.18 23.85 67.32
C ASP A 407 6.74 23.41 67.66
N LEU A 408 6.08 24.09 68.61
CA LEU A 408 4.83 23.67 69.24
C LEU A 408 3.56 24.23 68.56
N THR A 409 2.47 23.46 68.52
CA THR A 409 1.19 23.78 69.21
C THR A 409 0.12 22.66 69.09
N HIS A 410 -0.84 22.70 70.02
CA HIS A 410 -2.09 21.93 70.21
C HIS A 410 -2.80 21.31 68.96
N ALA A 411 -3.59 20.23 69.06
CA ALA A 411 -3.84 19.25 70.14
C ALA A 411 -4.76 18.08 69.67
N GLN A 412 -4.91 17.08 70.55
CA GLN A 412 -6.07 16.19 70.74
C GLN A 412 -6.16 14.86 69.96
N GLU A 413 -6.22 13.80 70.79
CA GLU A 413 -6.65 12.40 70.60
C GLU A 413 -8.01 12.22 69.82
N GLU A 414 -8.45 11.05 69.36
CA GLU A 414 -8.16 9.64 69.76
C GLU A 414 -8.46 8.56 68.66
N GLU A 415 -8.31 7.29 69.06
CA GLU A 415 -8.32 5.97 68.39
C GLU A 415 -9.70 5.40 67.91
N ILE A 416 -9.84 4.33 67.08
CA ILE A 416 -8.99 3.59 66.09
C ILE A 416 -9.85 2.52 65.34
N MET A 417 -9.41 2.02 64.17
CA MET A 417 -9.90 0.80 63.46
C MET A 417 -11.38 0.79 62.97
N SER A 418 -11.89 -0.10 62.09
CA SER A 418 -11.36 -1.23 61.28
C SER A 418 -12.12 -1.36 59.93
N LEU A 419 -11.65 -2.22 59.01
CA LEU A 419 -12.45 -2.68 57.85
C LEU A 419 -13.60 -3.63 58.30
N GLN A 420 -14.65 -3.79 57.46
CA GLN A 420 -14.92 -5.03 56.69
C GLN A 420 -16.23 -4.94 55.85
N MET A 421 -16.31 -5.72 54.77
CA MET A 421 -17.44 -5.81 53.82
C MET A 421 -18.64 -6.57 54.39
N LYS A 422 -19.86 -6.28 53.90
CA LYS A 422 -20.90 -7.31 53.71
C LYS A 422 -21.96 -6.94 52.65
N HIS A 423 -22.28 -7.89 51.77
CA HIS A 423 -23.55 -7.92 51.02
C HIS A 423 -24.73 -8.15 51.97
N THR A 424 -25.91 -7.63 51.64
CA THR A 424 -27.17 -8.39 51.75
C THR A 424 -28.17 -7.90 50.69
N ASP A 425 -28.79 -8.82 49.97
CA ASP A 425 -29.82 -8.58 48.97
C ASP A 425 -31.21 -8.52 49.62
N LEU A 426 -32.21 -7.92 48.95
CA LEU A 426 -33.61 -7.94 49.39
C LEU A 426 -34.60 -7.64 48.25
N ASP A 427 -34.95 -8.67 47.48
CA ASP A 427 -36.11 -8.66 46.57
C ASP A 427 -37.40 -9.00 47.34
N HIS A 428 -38.49 -8.24 47.15
CA HIS A 428 -39.78 -8.86 46.85
C HIS A 428 -40.86 -7.93 46.24
N GLU A 429 -41.64 -8.58 45.38
CA GLU A 429 -43.04 -8.34 45.01
C GLU A 429 -43.47 -7.28 43.97
N CYS A 430 -44.61 -7.63 43.36
CA CYS A 430 -45.25 -7.08 42.16
C CYS A 430 -46.58 -6.36 42.59
N GLU A 431 -47.51 -5.86 41.77
CA GLU A 431 -47.85 -6.12 40.36
C GLU A 431 -48.74 -4.99 39.77
N SER A 432 -48.80 -4.92 38.42
CA SER A 432 -50.00 -4.57 37.61
C SER A 432 -50.39 -3.11 37.23
N ILE A 433 -51.04 -3.04 36.04
CA ILE A 433 -51.92 -1.99 35.48
C ILE A 433 -51.29 -0.83 34.63
N HIS A 434 -52.02 -0.45 33.57
CA HIS A 434 -51.79 0.49 32.45
C HIS A 434 -52.72 1.74 32.56
N PRO A 435 -52.72 2.74 31.63
CA PRO A 435 -51.75 3.19 30.62
C PRO A 435 -51.51 4.75 30.63
N HIS A 436 -50.76 5.26 29.63
CA HIS A 436 -50.68 6.66 29.17
C HIS A 436 -50.17 7.76 30.13
N GLU A 437 -48.94 8.22 29.91
CA GLU A 437 -48.63 9.67 29.93
C GLU A 437 -47.52 10.02 28.91
N VAL A 438 -47.52 11.25 28.40
CA VAL A 438 -46.54 11.74 27.42
C VAL A 438 -45.35 12.37 28.14
N VAL A 439 -44.17 11.76 28.06
CA VAL A 439 -42.94 12.28 28.67
C VAL A 439 -41.90 12.60 27.61
N LEU A 440 -41.59 13.89 27.48
CA LEU A 440 -40.40 14.38 26.76
C LEU A 440 -39.13 13.79 27.38
N ARG A 441 -38.41 12.96 26.62
CA ARG A 441 -37.01 12.61 26.95
C ARG A 441 -36.06 13.26 25.96
N THR A 442 -35.40 14.32 26.44
CA THR A 442 -34.13 14.79 25.90
C THR A 442 -33.10 13.66 25.99
N ALA A 443 -32.84 12.97 24.89
CA ALA A 443 -31.69 12.10 24.77
C ALA A 443 -30.44 12.95 24.51
N CYS A 444 -29.46 12.90 25.41
CA CYS A 444 -28.11 13.35 25.08
C CYS A 444 -27.55 12.44 23.96
N PRO A 445 -26.79 12.97 22.99
CA PRO A 445 -26.09 12.13 22.03
C PRO A 445 -25.08 11.24 22.78
N PRO A 446 -24.90 9.96 22.38
CA PRO A 446 -23.93 9.08 23.02
C PRO A 446 -22.50 9.59 22.82
N ASP A 447 -21.65 9.43 23.84
CA ASP A 447 -20.25 9.86 23.79
C ASP A 447 -19.47 9.14 22.68
N TYR A 448 -18.68 9.92 21.92
CA TYR A 448 -17.78 9.42 20.89
C TYR A 448 -16.57 8.68 21.50
N THR A 449 -16.81 7.48 22.02
CA THR A 449 -15.74 6.52 22.34
C THR A 449 -15.17 5.98 21.02
N LEU A 450 -14.14 6.65 20.52
CA LEU A 450 -13.37 6.24 19.35
C LEU A 450 -12.98 4.76 19.44
N ALA A 451 -13.67 3.92 18.68
CA ALA A 451 -13.34 2.52 18.55
C ALA A 451 -11.88 2.39 18.06
N MET A 452 -11.11 1.49 18.67
CA MET A 452 -9.74 1.18 18.24
C MET A 452 -9.75 0.30 16.99
N ARG A 453 -10.39 0.80 15.92
CA ARG A 453 -10.23 0.30 14.54
C ARG A 453 -8.76 0.57 14.16
N ARG A 454 -7.99 -0.50 13.91
CA ARG A 454 -6.67 -0.39 13.24
C ARG A 454 -6.90 0.21 11.86
N SER A 455 -6.07 1.17 11.45
CA SER A 455 -6.00 1.55 10.04
C SER A 455 -5.53 0.34 9.22
N PRO A 456 -5.85 0.24 7.91
CA PRO A 456 -5.13 -0.63 6.98
C PRO A 456 -3.60 -0.36 6.96
N ASP A 457 -3.12 0.77 7.51
CA ASP A 457 -1.70 1.06 7.75
C ASP A 457 -1.13 0.39 9.01
N ASP A 458 -1.98 0.08 10.00
CA ASP A 458 -1.59 -0.42 11.33
C ASP A 458 -1.62 -1.97 11.42
N VAL A 459 -1.71 -2.67 10.29
CA VAL A 459 -1.73 -4.15 10.22
C VAL A 459 -0.29 -4.68 10.46
N PRO A 460 0.00 -5.34 11.60
CA PRO A 460 1.37 -5.74 11.91
C PRO A 460 1.68 -7.09 11.25
N LEU A 461 2.39 -7.06 10.13
CA LEU A 461 2.99 -8.25 9.53
C LEU A 461 4.38 -8.54 10.14
N MET A 462 4.84 -9.78 10.02
CA MET A 462 5.91 -10.32 10.86
C MET A 462 7.25 -9.60 10.69
N THR A 463 8.01 -9.51 11.79
CA THR A 463 9.36 -8.94 11.78
C THR A 463 10.31 -9.77 10.87
N PRO A 464 11.35 -9.16 10.27
CA PRO A 464 12.17 -9.81 9.22
C PRO A 464 12.90 -11.11 9.60
N ASN A 465 12.84 -11.55 10.86
CA ASN A 465 13.67 -12.62 11.41
C ASN A 465 13.08 -14.04 11.23
N THR A 466 12.03 -14.21 10.42
CA THR A 466 11.33 -15.51 10.25
C THR A 466 11.50 -16.14 8.86
N ILE A 467 12.27 -15.55 7.95
CA ILE A 467 12.57 -16.12 6.63
C ILE A 467 14.06 -16.49 6.53
N THR A 468 14.40 -17.72 6.89
CA THR A 468 15.73 -18.29 6.62
C THR A 468 15.82 -18.82 5.19
N MET A 469 16.09 -17.93 4.23
CA MET A 469 16.53 -18.36 2.90
C MET A 469 17.94 -18.97 3.01
N ILE A 470 18.13 -20.20 2.54
CA ILE A 470 19.44 -20.86 2.50
C ILE A 470 20.15 -20.41 1.22
N PRO A 471 21.31 -19.72 1.29
CA PRO A 471 22.04 -19.30 0.11
C PRO A 471 22.90 -20.43 -0.45
N ASN A 472 22.62 -20.87 -1.68
CA ASN A 472 23.50 -21.74 -2.45
C ASN A 472 24.12 -20.99 -3.64
N THR A 473 25.39 -21.27 -3.90
CA THR A 473 26.29 -20.42 -4.70
C THR A 473 26.32 -20.76 -6.19
N ILE A 474 26.27 -19.75 -7.05
CA ILE A 474 26.74 -19.79 -8.45
C ILE A 474 27.63 -18.54 -8.68
N PRO A 475 28.78 -18.64 -9.37
CA PRO A 475 29.83 -17.60 -9.33
C PRO A 475 29.55 -16.40 -10.25
N GLY A 476 30.16 -15.26 -9.90
CA GLY A 476 29.96 -13.99 -10.59
C GLY A 476 30.61 -13.88 -11.98
N ILE A 477 29.98 -13.09 -12.84
CA ILE A 477 30.47 -12.67 -14.16
C ILE A 477 30.90 -11.20 -14.08
N GLN A 478 32.00 -10.83 -14.73
CA GLN A 478 32.54 -9.47 -14.70
C GLN A 478 31.76 -8.51 -15.61
N PRO A 479 31.63 -7.22 -15.24
CA PRO A 479 31.11 -6.19 -16.14
C PRO A 479 32.15 -5.87 -17.22
N LEU A 480 31.80 -6.15 -18.48
CA LEU A 480 32.53 -5.68 -19.65
C LEU A 480 32.10 -4.26 -20.01
N HIS A 481 32.94 -3.26 -19.71
CA HIS A 481 33.62 -2.43 -20.72
C HIS A 481 34.30 -1.20 -20.08
N THR A 482 35.37 -0.73 -20.73
CA THR A 482 36.28 0.30 -20.21
C THR A 482 36.59 1.31 -21.30
N PHE A 483 36.43 2.62 -21.03
CA PHE A 483 37.02 3.66 -21.88
C PHE A 483 37.53 4.88 -21.09
N ASN A 484 38.84 4.84 -20.84
CA ASN A 484 39.81 5.94 -20.73
C ASN A 484 39.31 7.34 -20.29
N THR A 485 39.64 7.70 -19.05
CA THR A 485 39.93 9.09 -18.70
C THR A 485 41.28 9.52 -19.26
N PHE A 486 41.40 10.78 -19.69
CA PHE A 486 42.69 11.42 -19.98
C PHE A 486 42.94 12.53 -18.95
N THR A 487 44.18 12.68 -18.50
CA THR A 487 44.59 13.71 -17.52
C THR A 487 45.65 14.64 -18.10
N GLY A 488 45.54 15.92 -17.76
CA GLY A 488 46.45 17.00 -18.14
C GLY A 488 45.86 18.33 -17.68
N GLY A 489 46.68 19.29 -17.23
CA GLY A 489 46.14 20.52 -16.64
C GLY A 489 47.17 21.64 -16.41
N GLN A 490 46.72 22.65 -15.66
CA GLN A 490 47.38 23.92 -15.28
C GLN A 490 47.29 25.10 -16.28
N ASN A 491 46.44 26.05 -15.90
CA ASN A 491 46.64 27.51 -15.82
C ASN A 491 47.41 28.26 -16.93
N ASN A 492 46.77 29.27 -17.56
CA ASN A 492 46.80 30.65 -17.02
C ASN A 492 45.95 31.70 -17.79
N THR A 493 45.66 32.81 -17.07
CA THR A 493 45.37 34.20 -17.54
C THR A 493 44.15 34.54 -18.44
N LEU A 494 43.28 35.36 -17.85
CA LEU A 494 42.33 36.35 -18.45
C LEU A 494 43.08 37.50 -19.21
N PRO A 495 42.44 38.34 -20.07
CA PRO A 495 41.21 39.11 -19.78
C PRO A 495 40.19 39.40 -20.92
N HIS A 496 39.03 39.94 -20.53
CA HIS A 496 38.01 40.59 -21.41
C HIS A 496 38.46 41.98 -21.92
N PRO A 497 37.79 42.57 -22.95
CA PRO A 497 36.75 43.58 -22.65
C PRO A 497 35.54 43.68 -23.62
N HIS A 498 34.33 43.54 -23.07
CA HIS A 498 33.15 44.43 -23.24
C HIS A 498 32.42 44.63 -24.62
N PRO A 499 31.21 45.26 -24.68
CA PRO A 499 30.09 44.81 -25.54
C PRO A 499 29.41 45.92 -26.40
N HIS A 500 28.27 45.62 -27.06
CA HIS A 500 27.14 46.56 -27.30
C HIS A 500 25.81 45.82 -27.62
N PRO A 501 24.62 46.48 -27.58
CA PRO A 501 23.31 45.83 -27.31
C PRO A 501 22.15 46.27 -28.25
N HIS A 502 20.88 46.17 -27.79
CA HIS A 502 19.61 46.64 -28.39
C HIS A 502 18.95 45.68 -29.44
N SER A 503 17.62 45.62 -29.63
CA SER A 503 16.46 46.28 -28.98
C SER A 503 15.15 45.48 -29.16
N HIS A 504 14.11 45.83 -28.39
CA HIS A 504 12.72 45.36 -28.55
C HIS A 504 12.09 45.68 -29.93
N SER A 505 11.09 44.88 -30.34
CA SER A 505 9.76 45.41 -30.73
C SER A 505 8.68 44.33 -30.65
N THR A 506 7.45 44.74 -30.36
CA THR A 506 6.22 43.93 -30.45
C THR A 506 5.65 43.95 -31.87
N THR A 507 4.73 43.02 -32.20
CA THR A 507 3.27 43.29 -32.38
C THR A 507 2.56 42.12 -33.10
N ARG A 508 1.27 41.91 -32.78
CA ARG A 508 0.27 41.03 -33.42
C ARG A 508 0.47 40.75 -34.93
N VAL A 509 0.18 39.51 -35.35
CA VAL A 509 -1.19 39.13 -35.77
C VAL A 509 -1.68 38.05 -34.81
#